data_AF-A0A1Y5FZP5-F1
#
_entry.id   AF-A0A1Y5FZP5-F1
#
_cell.length_a   1.000
_cell.length_b   1.000
_cell.length_c   1.000
_cell.angle_alpha   90.00
_cell.angle_beta   90.00
_cell.angle_gamma   90.00
#
_symmetry.space_group_name_H-M   'P 1'
#
loop_
_entity.id
_entity.type
_entity.pdbx_description
1 polymer ?
#
loop_
_entity_poly.entity_id
_entity_poly.type
_entity_poly.pdbx_seq_one_letter_code
_entity_poly.pdbx_strand_id
1 'polypeptide(L)'
;VFNRKDPLQHSYLEQKFGLVKFPHHLIPACDGFISALLKGFAYGLVPDQQGQEFMDRGDLISIDPGHEILIPLYWHVWNLQTDLMKGLTQALVSEARQVLVPIGD
;
A
#
# COMPACT_ATOMS: atom_id res chain seq x y z
N VAL A 1 -3.40 1.81 11.31
CA VAL A 1 -4.18 0.83 10.53
C VAL A 1 -5.20 1.55 9.64
N PHE A 2 -5.21 1.25 8.34
CA PHE A 2 -6.10 1.90 7.37
C PHE A 2 -7.56 1.46 7.50
N ASN A 3 -7.83 0.15 7.60
CA ASN A 3 -9.18 -0.38 7.81
C ASN A 3 -9.15 -1.66 8.69
N ARG A 4 -10.27 -1.99 9.36
CA ARG A 4 -10.44 -3.22 10.16
C ARG A 4 -10.32 -4.51 9.34
N LYS A 5 -10.53 -4.43 8.03
CA LYS A 5 -10.39 -5.56 7.09
C LYS A 5 -9.00 -5.68 6.49
N ASP A 6 -8.07 -4.81 6.88
CA ASP A 6 -6.69 -4.84 6.40
C ASP A 6 -5.80 -5.51 7.47
N PRO A 7 -5.47 -6.80 7.31
CA PRO A 7 -4.62 -7.49 8.25
C PRO A 7 -3.14 -7.17 8.05
N LEU A 8 -2.73 -6.47 6.98
CA LEU A 8 -1.31 -6.41 6.56
C LEU A 8 -0.40 -5.91 7.67
N GLN A 9 -0.75 -4.79 8.30
CA GLN A 9 0.05 -4.24 9.40
C GLN A 9 0.09 -5.18 10.61
N HIS A 10 -1.01 -5.86 10.91
CA HIS A 10 -1.06 -6.82 12.02
C HIS A 10 -0.23 -8.07 11.71
N SER A 11 -0.43 -8.68 10.54
CA SER A 11 0.30 -9.86 10.09
C SER A 11 1.80 -9.59 10.01
N TYR A 12 2.20 -8.42 9.52
CA TYR A 12 3.61 -8.02 9.48
C TYR A 12 4.22 -7.93 10.89
N LEU A 13 3.55 -7.22 11.80
CA LEU A 13 4.05 -7.03 13.17
C LEU A 13 4.05 -8.33 13.97
N GLU A 14 3.07 -9.20 13.75
CA GLU A 14 3.01 -10.54 14.34
C GLU A 14 4.15 -11.41 13.81
N GLN A 15 4.34 -11.48 12.49
CA GLN A 15 5.39 -12.30 11.88
C GLN A 15 6.79 -11.82 12.25
N LYS A 16 7.02 -10.51 12.23
CA LYS A 16 8.36 -9.92 12.44
C LYS A 16 8.72 -9.77 13.92
N PHE A 17 7.75 -9.42 14.77
CA PHE A 17 8.00 -9.05 16.17
C PHE A 17 7.19 -9.85 17.19
N GLY A 18 6.32 -10.77 16.77
CA GLY A 18 5.44 -11.53 17.67
C GLY A 18 4.32 -10.69 18.31
N LEU A 19 4.03 -9.50 17.76
CA LEU A 19 3.09 -8.55 18.35
C LEU A 19 1.64 -8.83 17.92
N VAL A 20 0.90 -9.54 18.76
CA VAL A 20 -0.52 -9.87 18.52
C VAL A 20 -1.48 -8.74 18.97
N LYS A 21 -1.09 -7.95 19.98
CA LYS A 21 -1.88 -6.82 20.50
C LYS A 21 -0.99 -5.61 20.68
N PHE A 22 -1.37 -4.49 20.07
CA PHE A 22 -0.66 -3.22 20.16
C PHE A 22 -1.64 -2.04 20.03
N PRO A 23 -1.34 -0.88 20.64
CA PRO A 23 -2.13 0.32 20.46
C PRO A 23 -2.01 0.80 19.02
N HIS A 24 -3.14 1.13 18.39
CA HIS A 24 -3.15 1.63 17.03
C HIS A 24 -4.32 2.57 16.77
N HIS A 25 -4.11 3.49 15.83
CA HIS A 25 -5.17 4.33 15.28
C HIS A 25 -5.80 3.66 14.06
N LEU A 26 -7.12 3.82 13.92
CA LEU A 26 -7.88 3.45 12.72
C LEU A 26 -8.19 4.73 11.93
N ILE A 27 -7.54 4.89 10.78
CA ILE A 27 -7.66 6.10 9.95
C ILE A 27 -7.98 5.67 8.51
N PRO A 28 -9.27 5.56 8.14
CA PRO A 28 -9.71 5.11 6.81
C PRO A 28 -9.71 6.25 5.79
N ALA A 29 -8.59 6.97 5.69
CA ALA A 29 -8.39 8.07 4.76
C ALA A 29 -6.92 8.13 4.34
N CYS A 30 -6.62 8.06 3.05
CA CYS A 30 -5.25 8.01 2.55
C CYS A 30 -4.44 9.25 2.99
N ASP A 31 -4.94 10.44 2.72
CA ASP A 31 -4.27 11.69 3.08
C ASP A 31 -4.19 11.88 4.60
N GLY A 32 -5.24 11.48 5.32
CA GLY A 32 -5.27 11.51 6.78
C GLY A 32 -4.23 10.58 7.41
N PHE A 33 -3.99 9.42 6.80
CA PHE A 33 -2.99 8.46 7.24
C PHE A 33 -1.59 9.04 7.08
N ILE A 34 -1.23 9.51 5.89
CA ILE A 34 0.08 10.14 5.63
C ILE A 34 0.29 11.36 6.53
N SER A 35 -0.73 12.22 6.68
CA SER A 35 -0.62 13.39 7.56
C SER A 35 -0.34 13.02 9.02
N ALA A 36 -0.92 11.92 9.52
CA ALA A 36 -0.64 11.43 10.86
C ALA A 36 0.80 10.94 11.02
N LEU A 37 1.37 10.30 9.98
CA LEU A 37 2.76 9.87 9.96
C LEU A 37 3.71 11.07 9.97
N LEU A 38 3.50 12.02 9.06
CA LEU A 38 4.33 13.23 8.92
C LEU A 38 4.33 14.10 10.18
N LYS A 39 3.24 14.10 10.94
CA LYS A 39 3.13 14.83 12.21
C LYS A 39 3.69 14.05 13.40
N GLY A 40 4.22 12.85 13.20
CA GLY A 40 4.78 12.00 14.25
C GLY A 40 3.75 11.39 15.19
N PHE A 41 2.45 11.39 14.83
CA PHE A 41 1.41 10.80 15.67
C PHE A 41 1.32 9.28 15.54
N ALA A 42 1.86 8.70 14.46
CA ALA A 42 1.75 7.28 14.21
C ALA A 42 2.92 6.75 13.37
N TYR A 43 3.04 5.43 13.33
CA TYR A 43 3.78 4.68 12.34
C TYR A 43 2.82 3.79 11.53
N GLY A 44 3.23 3.37 10.33
CA GLY A 44 2.37 2.55 9.48
C GLY A 44 3.05 2.05 8.23
N LEU A 45 2.40 1.09 7.58
CA LEU A 45 2.72 0.66 6.23
C LEU A 45 2.11 1.66 5.25
N VAL A 46 2.92 2.10 4.29
CA VAL A 46 2.54 3.08 3.27
C VAL A 46 2.99 2.54 1.91
N PRO A 47 2.16 2.63 0.86
CA PRO A 47 2.59 2.29 -0.49
C PRO A 47 3.73 3.21 -0.96
N ASP A 48 4.72 2.65 -1.66
CA ASP A 48 5.90 3.39 -2.10
C ASP A 48 5.53 4.64 -2.90
N GLN A 49 4.50 4.55 -3.77
CA GLN A 49 4.02 5.69 -4.56
C GLN A 49 3.52 6.87 -3.72
N GLN A 50 3.10 6.63 -2.47
CA GLN A 50 2.67 7.68 -1.55
C GLN A 50 3.79 8.12 -0.59
N GLY A 51 4.72 7.23 -0.24
CA GLY A 51 5.74 7.47 0.77
C GLY A 51 7.06 8.00 0.24
N GLN A 52 7.44 7.64 -1.00
CA GLN A 52 8.80 7.85 -1.52
C GLN A 52 9.23 9.32 -1.50
N GLU A 53 8.34 10.23 -1.91
CA GLU A 53 8.65 11.66 -1.91
C GLU A 53 8.99 12.20 -0.50
N PHE A 54 8.29 11.73 0.53
CA PHE A 54 8.55 12.14 1.91
C PHE A 54 9.80 11.47 2.49
N MET A 55 10.11 10.26 2.05
CA MET A 55 11.35 9.56 2.39
C MET A 55 12.57 10.28 1.79
N ASP A 56 12.49 10.68 0.52
CA ASP A 56 13.57 11.39 -0.19
C ASP A 56 13.87 12.76 0.44
N ARG A 57 12.83 13.43 0.97
CA ARG A 57 12.95 14.70 1.69
C ARG A 57 13.45 14.54 3.14
N GLY A 58 13.45 13.31 3.67
CA GLY A 58 13.77 13.02 5.07
C GLY A 58 12.65 13.35 6.06
N ASP A 59 11.43 13.62 5.56
CA ASP A 59 10.25 13.83 6.40
C ASP A 59 9.73 12.51 7.00
N LEU A 60 9.97 11.39 6.31
CA LEU A 60 9.72 10.03 6.78
C LEU A 60 11.02 9.22 6.77
N ILE A 61 11.08 8.20 7.63
CA ILE A 61 12.15 7.20 7.66
C ILE A 61 11.55 5.80 7.72
N SER A 62 12.26 4.81 7.17
CA SER A 62 11.86 3.41 7.27
C SER A 62 12.22 2.88 8.65
N ILE A 63 11.26 2.27 9.31
CA ILE A 63 11.42 1.66 10.63
C ILE A 63 12.14 0.31 10.53
N ASP A 64 12.05 -0.36 9.38
CA ASP A 64 12.66 -1.67 9.14
C ASP A 64 13.28 -1.70 7.72
N PRO A 65 14.45 -1.07 7.52
CA PRO A 65 15.07 -0.97 6.21
C PRO A 65 15.32 -2.34 5.56
N GLY A 66 15.06 -2.43 4.25
CA GLY A 66 15.25 -3.67 3.47
C GLY A 66 14.12 -4.68 3.60
N HIS A 67 13.03 -4.36 4.31
CA HIS A 67 11.85 -5.20 4.40
C HIS A 67 10.66 -4.51 3.76
N GLU A 68 10.23 -5.06 2.62
CA GLU A 68 9.08 -4.60 1.86
C GLU A 68 8.01 -5.69 1.82
N ILE A 69 6.75 -5.28 1.73
CA ILE A 69 5.62 -6.20 1.58
C ILE A 69 5.09 -6.03 0.16
N LEU A 70 5.31 -7.05 -0.67
CA LEU A 70 4.76 -7.09 -2.03
C LEU A 70 3.31 -7.54 -1.99
N ILE A 71 2.42 -6.72 -2.53
CA ILE A 71 0.98 -7.00 -2.60
C ILE A 71 0.60 -7.14 -4.07
N PRO A 72 0.23 -8.35 -4.53
CA PRO A 72 -0.19 -8.53 -5.91
C PRO A 72 -1.57 -7.89 -6.14
N LEU A 73 -1.67 -7.08 -7.20
CA LEU A 73 -2.91 -6.41 -7.61
C LEU A 73 -3.52 -7.09 -8.84
N TYR A 74 -4.84 -7.22 -8.85
CA TYR A 74 -5.59 -7.88 -9.91
C TYR A 74 -6.68 -6.96 -10.46
N TRP A 75 -6.82 -6.93 -11.77
CA TRP A 75 -7.93 -6.26 -12.45
C TRP A 75 -9.03 -7.28 -12.76
N HIS A 76 -10.19 -7.13 -12.14
CA HIS A 76 -11.36 -7.96 -12.39
C HIS A 76 -12.37 -7.21 -13.24
N VAL A 77 -12.70 -7.79 -14.40
CA VAL A 77 -13.68 -7.24 -15.34
C VAL A 77 -14.63 -8.35 -15.78
N TRP A 78 -15.90 -8.01 -15.98
CA TRP A 78 -16.89 -8.94 -16.53
C TRP A 78 -16.53 -9.30 -17.97
N ASN A 79 -16.87 -10.53 -18.38
CA ASN A 79 -16.67 -10.99 -19.75
C ASN A 79 -17.68 -10.37 -20.74
N LEU A 80 -17.69 -9.04 -20.79
CA LEU A 80 -18.43 -8.23 -21.73
C LEU A 80 -17.43 -7.80 -22.81
N GLN A 81 -17.54 -8.39 -24.00
CA GLN A 81 -16.59 -8.17 -25.11
C GLN A 81 -16.81 -6.83 -25.85
N THR A 82 -17.15 -5.76 -25.12
CA THR A 82 -17.30 -4.43 -25.70
C THR A 82 -15.93 -3.79 -25.93
N ASP A 83 -15.80 -2.99 -26.99
CA ASP A 83 -14.53 -2.34 -27.30
C ASP A 83 -14.13 -1.32 -26.22
N LEU A 84 -15.10 -0.73 -25.53
CA LEU A 84 -14.87 0.12 -24.36
C LEU A 84 -14.16 -0.63 -23.23
N MET A 85 -14.61 -1.84 -22.88
CA MET A 85 -14.00 -2.63 -21.80
C MET A 85 -12.59 -3.11 -22.17
N LYS A 86 -12.36 -3.45 -23.45
CA LYS A 86 -11.02 -3.77 -23.96
C LYS A 86 -10.09 -2.56 -23.83
N GLY A 87 -10.55 -1.39 -24.26
CA GLY A 87 -9.79 -0.14 -24.16
C GLY A 87 -9.44 0.23 -22.72
N LEU A 88 -10.41 0.12 -21.79
CA LEU A 88 -10.18 0.36 -20.37
C LEU A 88 -9.16 -0.61 -19.78
N THR A 89 -9.30 -1.90 -20.08
CA THR A 89 -8.37 -2.94 -19.61
C THR A 89 -6.97 -2.68 -20.11
N GLN A 90 -6.82 -2.33 -21.39
CA GLN A 90 -5.52 -2.02 -21.97
C GLN A 90 -4.88 -0.79 -21.31
N ALA A 91 -5.64 0.29 -21.09
CA ALA A 91 -5.15 1.48 -20.43
C ALA A 91 -4.70 1.20 -18.99
N LEU A 92 -5.52 0.49 -18.20
CA LEU A 92 -5.19 0.14 -16.82
C LEU A 92 -3.96 -0.76 -16.72
N VAL A 93 -3.87 -1.80 -17.55
CA VAL A 93 -2.71 -2.73 -17.55
C VAL A 93 -1.44 -2.02 -18.02
N SER A 94 -1.55 -1.13 -19.01
CA SER A 94 -0.42 -0.33 -19.49
C SER A 94 0.14 0.55 -18.38
N GLU A 95 -0.73 1.27 -17.66
CA GLU A 95 -0.32 2.13 -16.55
C GLU A 95 0.26 1.30 -15.40
N ALA A 96 -0.40 0.21 -15.03
CA ALA A 96 0.05 -0.70 -13.96
C ALA A 96 1.48 -1.22 -14.21
N ARG A 97 1.84 -1.53 -15.46
CA ARG A 97 3.21 -1.96 -15.83
C ARG A 97 4.26 -0.87 -15.68
N GLN A 98 3.86 0.39 -15.71
CA GLN A 98 4.79 1.52 -15.55
C GLN A 98 4.99 1.88 -14.08
N VAL A 99 3.93 1.80 -13.27
CA VAL A 99 3.92 2.31 -11.89
C VAL A 99 4.03 1.24 -10.81
N LEU A 100 3.83 -0.04 -11.15
CA LEU A 100 3.94 -1.17 -10.23
C LEU A 100 5.15 -2.03 -10.58
N VAL A 101 5.73 -2.67 -9.56
CA VAL A 101 6.74 -3.70 -9.77
C VAL A 101 6.10 -4.94 -10.41
N PRO A 102 6.81 -5.63 -11.34
CA PRO A 102 6.35 -6.90 -11.86
C PRO A 102 6.16 -7.91 -10.73
N ILE A 103 5.11 -8.73 -10.84
CA ILE A 103 4.99 -9.89 -9.95
C ILE A 103 6.15 -10.83 -10.27
N GLY A 104 6.95 -11.20 -9.27
CA GLY A 104 7.98 -12.23 -9.44
C GLY A 104 7.32 -13.59 -9.73
N ASP A 105 8.04 -14.46 -10.43
CA ASP A 105 7.65 -15.87 -10.62
C ASP A 105 7.66 -16.65 -9.29
#